data_AF-A0A351NYF7-F1
#
_entry.id   AF-A0A351NYF7-F1
#
_cell.length_a   1.000
_cell.length_b   1.000
_cell.length_c   1.000
_cell.angle_alpha   90.00
_cell.angle_beta   90.00
_cell.angle_gamma   90.00
#
_symmetry.space_group_name_H-M   'P 1'
#
loop_
_entity.id
_entity.type
_entity.pdbx_description
1 polymer ?
#
loop_
_entity_poly.entity_id
_entity_poly.type
_entity_poly.pdbx_seq_one_letter_code
_entity_poly.pdbx_strand_id
1 'polypeptide(L)'
;MIQYLPSLAGVALLSFAFTKLLIPISHATGLLDRPQGRKAHHGTVPLVGGIAIYLSVLFCAVLFLNLPESFIGIALICGLITFIGALDDRYPVHPYYRLTMQLIA
;
A
#
# COMPACT_ATOMS: atom_id res chain seq x y z
N MET A 1 -18.91 16.58 -8.74
CA MET A 1 -17.54 16.94 -8.32
C MET A 1 -17.42 17.17 -6.82
N ILE A 2 -18.24 18.05 -6.22
CA ILE A 2 -18.19 18.34 -4.76
C ILE A 2 -18.46 17.09 -3.90
N GLN A 3 -19.29 16.16 -4.36
CA GLN A 3 -19.57 14.89 -3.67
C GLN A 3 -18.34 14.00 -3.40
N TYR A 4 -17.26 14.16 -4.18
CA TYR A 4 -16.03 13.36 -4.01
C TYR A 4 -15.00 14.05 -3.09
N LEU A 5 -15.25 15.29 -2.69
CA LEU A 5 -14.34 16.03 -1.81
C LEU A 5 -14.15 15.36 -0.44
N PRO A 6 -15.21 14.84 0.22
CA PRO A 6 -15.09 14.13 1.49
C PRO A 6 -14.28 12.84 1.36
N SER A 7 -14.43 12.09 0.26
CA SER A 7 -13.67 10.85 0.06
C SER A 7 -12.19 11.15 -0.14
N LEU A 8 -11.85 12.15 -0.95
CA LEU A 8 -10.46 12.60 -1.17
C LEU A 8 -9.80 13.09 0.12
N ALA A 9 -10.48 13.96 0.87
CA ALA A 9 -9.98 14.44 2.15
C ALA A 9 -9.83 13.30 3.17
N GLY A 10 -10.81 12.38 3.21
CA GLY A 10 -10.76 11.18 4.04
C GLY A 10 -9.56 10.29 3.72
N VAL A 11 -9.26 10.06 2.44
CA VAL A 11 -8.09 9.27 2.03
C VAL A 11 -6.80 9.90 2.52
N ALA A 12 -6.64 11.22 2.40
CA ALA A 12 -5.44 11.91 2.87
C ALA A 12 -5.24 11.78 4.38
N LEU A 13 -6.31 11.97 5.16
CA LEU A 13 -6.27 11.86 6.62
C LEU A 13 -6.04 10.43 7.08
N LEU A 14 -6.76 9.46 6.49
CA LEU A 14 -6.60 8.04 6.81
C LEU A 14 -5.22 7.52 6.40
N SER A 15 -4.68 7.96 5.26
CA SER A 15 -3.35 7.52 4.82
C SER A 15 -2.28 8.00 5.79
N PHE A 16 -2.40 9.22 6.30
CA PHE A 16 -1.53 9.71 7.35
C PHE A 16 -1.67 8.89 8.65
N ALA A 17 -2.91 8.61 9.08
CA ALA A 17 -3.19 7.83 10.28
C ALA A 17 -2.70 6.37 10.18
N PHE A 18 -3.02 5.68 9.09
CA PHE A 18 -2.57 4.32 8.82
C PHE A 18 -1.07 4.23 8.67
N THR A 19 -0.42 5.21 8.03
CA THR A 19 1.05 5.23 7.98
C THR A 19 1.62 5.26 9.39
N LYS A 20 1.14 6.14 10.27
CA LYS A 20 1.60 6.19 11.67
C LYS A 20 1.33 4.90 12.43
N LEU A 21 0.20 4.26 12.20
CA LEU A 21 -0.16 2.98 12.82
C LEU A 21 0.69 1.81 12.32
N LEU A 22 1.06 1.80 11.05
CA LEU A 22 1.81 0.72 10.41
C LEU A 22 3.31 0.77 10.67
N ILE A 23 3.88 1.92 11.06
CA ILE A 23 5.30 2.06 11.42
C ILE A 23 5.76 1.04 12.50
N PRO A 24 5.13 0.91 13.69
CA PRO A 24 5.57 -0.08 14.67
C PRO A 24 5.46 -1.51 14.14
N ILE A 25 4.44 -1.80 13.31
CA ILE A 25 4.24 -3.10 12.68
C ILE A 25 5.34 -3.38 11.66
N SER A 26 5.81 -2.36 10.92
CA SER A 26 6.90 -2.52 9.96
C SER A 26 8.22 -2.88 10.66
N HIS A 27 8.45 -2.36 11.86
CA HIS A 27 9.61 -2.73 12.68
C HIS A 27 9.52 -4.18 13.18
N ALA A 28 8.34 -4.62 13.63
CA ALA A 28 8.14 -5.99 14.09
C ALA A 28 8.18 -7.02 12.96
N THR A 29 7.66 -6.65 11.79
CA THR A 29 7.65 -7.52 10.61
C THR A 29 8.99 -7.47 9.86
N GLY A 30 9.77 -6.40 9.95
CA GLY A 30 11.00 -6.25 9.18
C GLY A 30 10.79 -5.70 7.77
N LEU A 31 9.61 -5.12 7.48
CA LEU A 31 9.36 -4.29 6.28
C LEU A 31 10.07 -2.93 6.44
N LEU A 32 11.40 -2.99 6.47
CA LEU A 32 12.26 -1.85 6.68
C LEU A 32 13.28 -1.77 5.55
N ASP A 33 13.39 -0.60 4.95
CA ASP A 33 14.50 -0.28 4.08
C ASP A 33 15.72 0.07 4.93
N ARG A 34 16.78 -0.71 4.78
CA ARG A 34 18.07 -0.48 5.44
C ARG A 34 19.04 0.12 4.43
N PRO A 35 19.81 1.16 4.83
CA PRO A 35 20.77 1.75 3.91
C PRO A 35 21.83 0.71 3.52
N GLN A 36 21.93 0.43 2.22
CA GLN A 36 22.97 -0.42 1.63
C GLN A 36 23.45 0.20 0.32
N GLY A 37 24.78 0.37 0.19
CA GLY A 37 25.42 0.86 -1.03
C GLY A 37 24.92 2.25 -1.47
N ARG A 38 24.16 2.30 -2.57
CA ARG A 38 23.72 3.52 -3.27
C ARG A 38 22.67 4.36 -2.51
N LYS A 39 22.22 3.94 -1.31
CA LYS A 39 21.18 4.63 -0.53
C LYS A 39 21.82 5.53 0.54
N ALA A 40 21.68 6.85 0.37
CA ALA A 40 22.30 7.87 1.24
C ALA A 40 21.44 8.28 2.46
N HIS A 41 20.33 7.59 2.74
CA HIS A 41 19.49 7.92 3.90
C HIS A 41 20.09 7.37 5.19
N HIS A 42 19.98 8.15 6.27
CA HIS A 42 20.37 7.71 7.60
C HIS A 42 19.21 6.99 8.28
N GLY A 43 19.48 5.81 8.85
CA GLY A 43 18.48 5.03 9.58
C GLY A 43 17.58 4.16 8.70
N THR A 44 16.78 3.34 9.37
CA THR A 44 15.83 2.43 8.75
C THR A 44 14.54 3.15 8.38
N VAL A 45 14.11 3.05 7.13
CA VAL A 45 12.86 3.66 6.65
C VAL A 45 11.77 2.60 6.53
N PRO A 46 10.58 2.80 7.13
CA PRO A 46 9.49 1.82 7.08
C PRO A 46 8.83 1.76 5.69
N LEU A 47 8.71 0.56 5.11
CA LEU A 47 8.15 0.29 3.78
C LEU A 47 6.65 -0.08 3.85
N VAL A 48 5.82 0.83 4.36
CA VAL A 48 4.36 0.58 4.57
C VAL A 48 3.43 1.56 3.87
N GLY A 49 3.98 2.52 3.13
CA GLY A 49 3.19 3.59 2.49
C GLY A 49 2.15 3.06 1.49
N GLY A 50 2.52 2.09 0.66
CA GLY A 50 1.59 1.49 -0.32
C GLY A 50 0.39 0.81 0.36
N ILE A 51 0.63 0.07 1.45
CA ILE A 51 -0.41 -0.58 2.25
C ILE A 51 -1.33 0.48 2.87
N ALA A 52 -0.75 1.55 3.44
CA ALA A 52 -1.52 2.64 4.03
C ALA A 52 -2.43 3.34 3.01
N ILE A 53 -1.93 3.61 1.80
CA ILE A 53 -2.70 4.21 0.72
C ILE A 53 -3.84 3.29 0.29
N TYR A 54 -3.55 2.01 0.02
CA TYR A 54 -4.55 1.04 -0.41
C TYR A 54 -5.70 0.92 0.61
N LEU A 55 -5.37 0.76 1.90
CA LEU A 55 -6.37 0.66 2.96
C LEU A 55 -7.21 1.94 3.06
N SER A 56 -6.60 3.11 2.90
CA SER A 56 -7.30 4.40 2.96
C SER A 56 -8.27 4.57 1.80
N VAL A 57 -7.85 4.23 0.59
CA VAL A 57 -8.69 4.28 -0.62
C VAL A 57 -9.83 3.28 -0.50
N LEU A 58 -9.56 2.05 -0.07
CA LEU A 58 -10.58 1.02 0.12
C LEU A 58 -11.64 1.47 1.14
N PHE A 59 -11.21 1.97 2.29
CA PHE A 59 -12.11 2.40 3.36
C PHE A 59 -12.95 3.60 2.95
N CYS A 60 -12.35 4.63 2.34
CA CYS A 60 -13.10 5.78 1.86
C CYS A 60 -14.01 5.46 0.67
N ALA A 61 -13.63 4.53 -0.20
CA ALA A 61 -14.47 4.09 -1.29
C ALA A 61 -15.74 3.42 -0.75
N VAL A 62 -15.62 2.49 0.19
CA VAL A 62 -16.77 1.80 0.78
C VAL A 62 -17.69 2.75 1.54
N LEU A 63 -17.15 3.77 2.21
CA LEU A 63 -17.94 4.70 3.02
C LEU A 63 -18.63 5.82 2.23
N PHE A 64 -17.98 6.36 1.20
CA PHE A 64 -18.42 7.61 0.57
C PHE A 64 -18.87 7.46 -0.90
N LEU A 65 -18.54 6.34 -1.55
CA LEU A 65 -18.89 6.10 -2.94
C LEU A 65 -20.03 5.09 -3.05
N ASN A 66 -20.87 5.27 -4.06
CA ASN A 66 -21.84 4.27 -4.48
C ASN A 66 -21.14 3.35 -5.49
N LEU A 67 -20.77 2.15 -5.05
CA LEU A 67 -19.84 1.28 -5.77
C LEU A 67 -20.61 0.23 -6.60
N PRO A 68 -20.21 0.00 -7.86
CA PRO A 68 -20.75 -1.11 -8.64
C PRO A 68 -20.25 -2.45 -8.09
N GLU A 69 -20.95 -3.55 -8.37
CA GLU A 69 -20.53 -4.90 -7.94
C GLU A 69 -19.13 -5.29 -8.45
N SER A 70 -18.74 -4.77 -9.62
CA SER A 70 -17.39 -4.97 -10.18
C SER A 70 -16.27 -4.39 -9.32
N PHE A 71 -16.57 -3.48 -8.40
CA PHE A 71 -15.59 -2.90 -7.49
C PHE A 71 -14.92 -3.95 -6.61
N ILE A 72 -15.62 -5.03 -6.23
CA ILE A 72 -15.03 -6.09 -5.41
C ILE A 72 -13.84 -6.74 -6.15
N GLY A 73 -13.99 -7.02 -7.44
CA GLY A 73 -12.91 -7.56 -8.25
C GLY A 73 -11.70 -6.62 -8.33
N ILE A 74 -11.96 -5.32 -8.55
CA ILE A 74 -10.91 -4.29 -8.59
C ILE A 74 -10.19 -4.21 -7.24
N ALA A 75 -10.94 -4.16 -6.14
CA ALA A 75 -10.38 -4.11 -4.79
C ALA A 75 -9.51 -5.34 -4.51
N LEU A 76 -9.95 -6.54 -4.89
CA LEU A 76 -9.18 -7.78 -4.71
C LEU A 76 -7.87 -7.75 -5.51
N ILE A 77 -7.91 -7.36 -6.79
CA ILE A 77 -6.70 -7.28 -7.64
C ILE A 77 -5.73 -6.23 -7.09
N CYS A 78 -6.22 -5.04 -6.75
CA CYS A 78 -5.38 -4.00 -6.14
C CYS A 78 -4.78 -4.46 -4.80
N GLY A 79 -5.54 -5.20 -3.99
CA GLY A 79 -5.07 -5.79 -2.74
C GLY A 79 -3.97 -6.84 -2.98
N LEU A 80 -4.15 -7.70 -3.99
CA LEU A 80 -3.16 -8.70 -4.38
C LEU A 80 -1.85 -8.05 -4.86
N ILE A 81 -1.93 -7.05 -5.74
CA ILE A 81 -0.76 -6.31 -6.23
C ILE A 81 -0.05 -5.60 -5.07
N THR A 82 -0.80 -4.97 -4.16
CA THR A 82 -0.23 -4.31 -2.98
C THR A 82 0.47 -5.32 -2.07
N PHE A 83 -0.12 -6.51 -1.89
CA PHE A 83 0.47 -7.59 -1.10
C PHE A 83 1.75 -8.15 -1.74
N ILE A 84 1.73 -8.42 -3.05
CA ILE A 84 2.92 -8.87 -3.80
C ILE A 84 4.02 -7.82 -3.72
N GLY A 85 3.69 -6.53 -3.87
CA GLY A 85 4.64 -5.43 -3.71
C GLY A 85 5.26 -5.38 -2.31
N ALA A 86 4.45 -5.51 -1.26
CA ALA A 86 4.93 -5.56 0.11
C ALA A 86 5.81 -6.80 0.39
N LEU A 87 5.53 -7.92 -0.28
CA LEU A 87 6.33 -9.14 -0.19
C LEU A 87 7.69 -8.98 -0.90
N ASP A 88 7.71 -8.36 -2.08
CA ASP A 88 8.93 -8.00 -2.83
C ASP A 88 9.81 -7.00 -2.07
N ASP A 89 9.20 -6.07 -1.32
CA ASP A 89 9.93 -5.14 -0.46
C ASP A 89 10.65 -5.85 0.71
N ARG A 90 10.13 -7.00 1.14
CA ARG A 90 10.72 -7.80 2.22
C ARG A 90 11.77 -8.79 1.73
N TYR A 91 11.51 -9.44 0.60
CA TYR A 91 12.36 -10.50 0.07
C TYR A 91 13.03 -10.00 -1.22
N PRO A 92 14.36 -10.11 -1.37
CA PRO A 92 15.02 -9.77 -2.61
C PRO A 92 14.65 -10.80 -3.70
N VAL A 93 13.52 -10.59 -4.39
CA VAL A 93 13.05 -11.45 -5.46
C VAL A 93 13.74 -11.06 -6.77
N HIS A 94 14.11 -12.04 -7.60
CA HIS A 94 14.71 -11.77 -8.91
C HIS A 94 13.72 -11.00 -9.82
N PRO A 95 14.14 -9.98 -10.58
CA PRO A 95 13.26 -9.14 -11.40
C PRO A 95 12.30 -9.89 -12.33
N TYR A 96 12.73 -11.04 -12.88
CA TYR A 96 11.88 -11.89 -13.72
C TYR A 96 10.69 -12.49 -12.97
N TYR A 97 10.88 -12.98 -11.74
CA TYR A 97 9.77 -13.52 -10.94
C TYR A 97 8.80 -12.43 -10.50
N ARG A 98 9.32 -11.23 -10.22
CA ARG A 98 8.47 -10.06 -9.93
C ARG A 98 7.56 -9.73 -11.10
N LEU A 99 8.10 -9.70 -12.32
CA LEU A 99 7.32 -9.41 -13.52
C LEU A 99 6.27 -10.48 -13.78
N THR A 100 6.59 -11.77 -13.64
CA THR A 100 5.61 -12.84 -13.87
C THR A 100 4.49 -12.83 -12.84
N MET A 101 4.80 -12.59 -11.56
CA MET A 101 3.77 -12.48 -10.50
C MET A 101 2.81 -11.31 -10.77
N GLN A 102 3.32 -10.16 -11.23
CA GLN A 102 2.50 -9.00 -11.57
C GLN A 102 1.69 -9.17 -12.85
N LEU A 103 2.11 -10.04 -13.76
CA LEU A 103 1.39 -10.33 -15.00
C LEU A 103 0.23 -11.32 -14.77
N ILE A 104 0.37 -12.20 -13.79
CA ILE A 104 -0.67 -13.16 -13.38
C ILE A 104 -1.75 -12.49 -12.50
N ALA A 105 -1.35 -11.53 -11.66
CA ALA A 105 -2.23 -10.79 -10.76
C ALA A 105 -3.15 -9.84 -11.53
#